data_AF-A0A4Q4XVQ2-F1
#
_entry.id   AF-A0A4Q4XVQ2-F1
#
_cell.length_a   1.000
_cell.length_b   1.000
_cell.length_c   1.000
_cell.angle_alpha   90.00
_cell.angle_beta   90.00
_cell.angle_gamma   90.00
#
_symmetry.space_group_name_H-M   'P 1'
#
loop_
_entity.id
_entity.type
_entity.pdbx_description
1 polymer ?
#
loop_
_entity_poly.entity_id
_entity_poly.type
_entity_poly.pdbx_seq_one_letter_code
_entity_poly.pdbx_strand_id
1 'polypeptide(L)'
;MGGATPPPLDSPLNADKLNEVRDLYEQVYAVGLEAFFETKWYTSPQGLNALVSHTGVNEMMAGFLQSMAKTDANDVAGMQYSANLEFRVVWDLATLVNASEAKVNTGDTLPPLDDGSEARNRGYIFAALLSGDYLDQNPLTPAPAQGDYHRIREFRFWYYLAEFLRIKDQPNVDVTAHRERILGLVRELLDGRENRDVLYSFAVIRTLAPKFPPDFESTLPPHLDESDPKSKLAVARKFIQDESQVTGGTTNVVRRFSELAVRAFILPGGNIQRIQG
;
A
#
# COMPACT_ATOMS: atom_id res chain seq x y z
N MET A 1 -5.56 -2.33 12.67
CA MET A 1 -4.10 -2.56 12.72
C MET A 1 -3.55 -1.75 13.89
N GLY A 2 -2.79 -2.40 14.80
CA GLY A 2 -2.31 -1.77 16.03
C GLY A 2 -1.12 -0.83 15.79
N GLY A 3 -1.41 0.46 15.62
CA GLY A 3 -0.41 1.54 15.64
C GLY A 3 -0.43 2.30 16.97
N ALA A 4 0.57 3.14 17.20
CA ALA A 4 0.59 4.02 18.36
C ALA A 4 -0.66 4.93 18.35
N THR A 5 -1.27 5.15 19.52
CA THR A 5 -2.34 6.14 19.66
C THR A 5 -1.71 7.53 19.74
N PRO A 6 -2.27 8.54 19.05
CA PRO A 6 -1.81 9.92 19.21
C PRO A 6 -1.82 10.32 20.69
N PRO A 7 -0.89 11.18 21.12
CA PRO A 7 -1.01 11.81 22.42
C PRO A 7 -2.30 12.64 22.45
N PRO A 8 -2.95 12.81 23.62
CA PRO A 8 -4.01 13.80 23.76
C PRO A 8 -3.51 15.16 23.30
N LEU A 9 -4.33 15.88 22.53
CA LEU A 9 -3.98 17.21 22.07
C LEU A 9 -3.88 18.15 23.28
N ASP A 10 -2.83 18.98 23.31
CA ASP A 10 -2.64 19.96 24.41
C ASP A 10 -3.76 21.02 24.44
N SER A 11 -4.42 21.23 23.30
CA SER A 11 -5.54 22.13 23.15
C SER A 11 -6.46 21.67 22.01
N PRO A 12 -7.76 22.03 22.04
CA PRO A 12 -8.68 21.73 20.94
C PRO A 12 -8.15 22.20 19.59
N LEU A 13 -8.57 21.53 18.52
CA LEU A 13 -8.24 21.95 17.16
C LEU A 13 -8.77 23.36 16.91
N ASN A 14 -7.89 24.26 16.49
CA ASN A 14 -8.21 25.62 16.07
C ASN A 14 -7.89 25.79 14.57
N ALA A 15 -8.23 26.95 14.01
CA ALA A 15 -8.01 27.22 12.59
C ALA A 15 -6.54 27.08 12.18
N ASP A 16 -5.61 27.55 13.02
CA ASP A 16 -4.18 27.51 12.72
C ASP A 16 -3.65 26.08 12.62
N LYS A 17 -3.98 25.20 13.59
CA LYS A 17 -3.63 23.77 13.56
C LYS A 17 -4.25 23.06 12.35
N LEU A 18 -5.48 23.41 11.98
CA LEU A 18 -6.12 22.84 10.79
C LEU A 18 -5.41 23.27 9.49
N ASN A 19 -4.91 24.50 9.44
CA ASN A 19 -4.10 24.96 8.31
C ASN A 19 -2.76 24.19 8.24
N GLU A 20 -2.06 23.99 9.36
CA GLU A 20 -0.83 23.18 9.39
C GLU A 20 -1.07 21.74 8.95
N VAL A 21 -2.17 21.12 9.40
CA VAL A 21 -2.59 19.78 8.98
C VAL A 21 -2.81 19.73 7.46
N ARG A 22 -3.53 20.71 6.92
CA ARG A 22 -3.78 20.82 5.48
C ARG A 22 -2.50 21.01 4.69
N ASP A 23 -1.62 21.90 5.13
CA ASP A 23 -0.34 22.17 4.47
C ASP A 23 0.53 20.92 4.42
N LEU A 24 0.64 20.19 5.54
CA LEU A 24 1.37 18.92 5.59
C LEU A 24 0.75 17.86 4.67
N TYR A 25 -0.59 17.77 4.64
CA TYR A 25 -1.29 16.88 3.73
C TYR A 25 -0.98 17.20 2.27
N GLU A 26 -1.17 18.44 1.84
CA GLU A 26 -1.00 18.87 0.44
C GLU A 26 0.45 18.70 -0.02
N GLN A 27 1.43 19.05 0.81
CA GLN A 27 2.85 19.09 0.42
C GLN A 27 3.55 17.73 0.45
N VAL A 28 3.12 16.83 1.34
CA VAL A 28 3.85 15.57 1.59
C VAL A 28 2.98 14.36 1.25
N TYR A 29 1.84 14.22 1.93
CA TYR A 29 1.11 12.96 1.91
C TYR A 29 0.23 12.79 0.68
N ALA A 30 -0.49 13.83 0.24
CA ALA A 30 -1.36 13.76 -0.92
C ALA A 30 -0.56 13.37 -2.17
N VAL A 31 0.57 14.03 -2.43
CA VAL A 31 1.46 13.73 -3.57
C VAL A 31 1.98 12.29 -3.51
N GLY A 32 2.41 11.82 -2.33
CA GLY A 32 2.86 10.45 -2.15
C GLY A 32 1.75 9.41 -2.39
N LEU A 33 0.55 9.68 -1.89
CA LEU A 33 -0.62 8.81 -2.07
C LEU A 33 -1.08 8.78 -3.53
N GLU A 34 -1.06 9.91 -4.24
CA GLU A 34 -1.33 9.97 -5.67
C GLU A 34 -0.34 9.15 -6.48
N ALA A 35 0.95 9.29 -6.19
CA ALA A 35 1.99 8.52 -6.86
C ALA A 35 1.84 7.03 -6.59
N PHE A 36 1.49 6.65 -5.35
CA PHE A 36 1.35 5.25 -4.96
C PHE A 36 0.12 4.57 -5.56
N PHE A 37 -1.05 5.23 -5.50
CA PHE A 37 -2.32 4.70 -6.01
C PHE A 37 -2.58 5.06 -7.48
N GLU A 38 -1.69 5.80 -8.12
CA GLU A 38 -1.78 6.28 -9.51
C GLU A 38 -3.10 7.02 -9.80
N THR A 39 -3.53 7.87 -8.86
CA THR A 39 -4.77 8.66 -8.93
C THR A 39 -4.49 10.14 -8.67
N LYS A 40 -5.37 11.03 -9.14
CA LYS A 40 -5.39 12.46 -8.82
C LYS A 40 -6.45 12.84 -7.78
N TRP A 41 -7.07 11.85 -7.15
CA TRP A 41 -8.16 12.09 -6.21
C TRP A 41 -7.71 12.83 -4.94
N TYR A 42 -6.52 12.50 -4.39
CA TYR A 42 -6.06 13.07 -3.12
C TYR A 42 -5.77 14.58 -3.19
N THR A 43 -5.21 15.10 -4.30
CA THR A 43 -5.02 16.56 -4.46
C THR A 43 -6.23 17.27 -5.08
N SER A 44 -7.26 16.52 -5.50
CA SER A 44 -8.49 17.10 -6.02
C SER A 44 -9.30 17.81 -4.91
N PRO A 45 -10.25 18.70 -5.28
CA PRO A 45 -11.19 19.27 -4.31
C PRO A 45 -11.97 18.22 -3.51
N GLN A 46 -12.21 17.03 -4.07
CA GLN A 46 -12.90 15.94 -3.36
C GLN A 46 -12.02 15.39 -2.22
N GLY A 47 -10.73 15.16 -2.48
CA GLY A 47 -9.77 14.68 -1.48
C GLY A 47 -9.58 15.69 -0.35
N LEU A 48 -9.44 16.97 -0.69
CA LEU A 48 -9.34 18.06 0.29
C LEU A 48 -10.61 18.19 1.14
N ASN A 49 -11.79 18.11 0.53
CA ASN A 49 -13.05 18.14 1.27
C ASN A 49 -13.20 16.92 2.20
N ALA A 50 -12.73 15.75 1.77
CA ALA A 50 -12.71 14.55 2.62
C ALA A 50 -11.81 14.73 3.84
N LEU A 51 -10.61 15.31 3.68
CA LEU A 51 -9.73 15.65 4.80
C LEU A 51 -10.41 16.61 5.78
N VAL A 52 -10.92 17.73 5.29
CA VAL A 52 -11.56 18.79 6.12
C VAL A 52 -12.75 18.22 6.91
N SER A 53 -13.51 17.31 6.30
CA SER A 53 -14.69 16.72 6.92
C SER A 53 -14.38 15.60 7.92
N HIS A 54 -13.14 15.08 7.95
CA HIS A 54 -12.79 13.90 8.75
C HIS A 54 -12.07 14.27 10.06
N THR A 55 -12.83 14.64 11.09
CA THR A 55 -12.31 15.12 12.38
C THR A 55 -11.24 14.20 12.99
N GLY A 56 -11.45 12.88 12.98
CA GLY A 56 -10.48 11.94 13.55
C GLY A 56 -9.12 11.91 12.83
N VAL A 57 -9.10 12.17 11.51
CA VAL A 57 -7.84 12.25 10.74
C VAL A 57 -7.13 13.56 11.08
N ASN A 58 -7.88 14.67 11.20
CA ASN A 58 -7.31 15.95 11.61
C ASN A 58 -6.71 15.89 13.02
N GLU A 59 -7.38 15.23 13.97
CA GLU A 59 -6.85 15.00 15.32
C GLU A 59 -5.59 14.13 15.30
N MET A 60 -5.59 13.08 14.48
CA MET A 60 -4.43 12.20 14.30
C MET A 60 -3.23 12.97 13.74
N MET A 61 -3.42 13.76 12.68
CA MET A 61 -2.35 14.57 12.09
C MET A 61 -1.85 15.66 13.04
N ALA A 62 -2.74 16.35 13.76
CA ALA A 62 -2.34 17.35 14.74
C ALA A 62 -1.54 16.73 15.90
N GLY A 63 -1.95 15.54 16.38
CA GLY A 63 -1.21 14.81 17.42
C GLY A 63 0.16 14.35 16.94
N PHE A 64 0.27 13.98 15.65
CA PHE A 64 1.55 13.66 15.02
C PHE A 64 2.47 14.88 14.92
N LEU A 65 1.98 16.02 14.43
CA LEU A 65 2.71 17.29 14.40
C LEU A 65 3.21 17.70 15.79
N GLN A 66 2.34 17.60 16.80
CA GLN A 66 2.69 17.88 18.20
C GLN A 66 3.78 16.93 18.73
N SER A 67 3.71 15.63 18.40
CA SER A 67 4.73 14.65 18.77
C SER A 67 6.09 15.00 18.14
N MET A 68 6.10 15.36 16.85
CA MET A 68 7.33 15.77 16.16
C MET A 68 7.92 17.04 16.76
N ALA A 69 7.09 18.04 17.06
CA ALA A 69 7.55 19.30 17.65
C ALA A 69 8.18 19.15 19.05
N LYS A 70 7.79 18.10 19.79
CA LYS A 70 8.34 17.78 21.12
C LYS A 70 9.52 16.82 21.09
N THR A 71 9.83 16.21 19.93
CA THR A 71 10.89 15.21 19.80
C THR A 71 12.21 15.89 19.46
N ASP A 72 13.18 15.80 20.38
CA ASP A 72 14.56 16.24 20.12
C ASP A 72 15.35 15.20 19.32
N ALA A 73 16.40 15.63 18.61
CA ALA A 73 17.24 14.73 17.82
C ALA A 73 17.97 13.64 18.64
N ASN A 74 18.11 13.86 19.95
CA ASN A 74 18.71 12.89 20.88
C ASN A 74 17.66 11.96 21.53
N ASP A 75 16.36 12.22 21.33
CA ASP A 75 15.27 11.41 21.88
C ASP A 75 14.93 10.25 20.95
N VAL A 76 15.72 9.17 21.05
CA VAL A 76 15.52 7.94 20.26
C VAL A 76 14.12 7.36 20.46
N ALA A 77 13.58 7.43 21.69
CA ALA A 77 12.26 6.88 22.00
C ALA A 77 11.14 7.73 21.37
N GLY A 78 11.24 9.06 21.47
CA GLY A 78 10.33 10.01 20.81
C GLY A 78 10.37 9.90 19.29
N MET A 79 11.55 9.71 18.69
CA MET A 79 11.68 9.48 17.25
C MET A 79 10.99 8.18 16.82
N GLN A 80 11.19 7.09 17.57
CA GLN A 80 10.53 5.81 17.29
C GLN A 80 9.01 5.89 17.49
N TYR A 81 8.55 6.62 18.50
CA TYR A 81 7.13 6.87 18.74
C TYR A 81 6.50 7.67 17.59
N SER A 82 7.13 8.77 17.17
CA SER A 82 6.66 9.60 16.06
C SER A 82 6.63 8.81 14.74
N ALA A 83 7.62 7.95 14.48
CA ALA A 83 7.61 7.05 13.33
C ALA A 83 6.42 6.06 13.37
N ASN A 84 6.11 5.50 14.55
CA ASN A 84 4.96 4.62 14.76
C ASN A 84 3.61 5.36 14.66
N LEU A 85 3.56 6.66 14.95
CA LEU A 85 2.36 7.48 14.72
C LEU A 85 2.16 7.78 13.24
N GLU A 86 3.25 8.09 12.52
CA GLU A 86 3.18 8.38 11.08
C GLU A 86 2.59 7.21 10.28
N PHE A 87 2.86 5.98 10.71
CA PHE A 87 2.21 4.78 10.18
C PHE A 87 0.69 4.89 10.16
N ARG A 88 0.10 5.34 11.28
CA ARG A 88 -1.35 5.47 11.41
C ARG A 88 -1.86 6.66 10.61
N VAL A 89 -1.12 7.77 10.59
CA VAL A 89 -1.41 8.93 9.75
C VAL A 89 -1.51 8.53 8.28
N VAL A 90 -0.50 7.84 7.75
CA VAL A 90 -0.47 7.42 6.33
C VAL A 90 -1.64 6.51 6.00
N TRP A 91 -1.95 5.54 6.88
CA TRP A 91 -3.09 4.65 6.67
C TRP A 91 -4.43 5.40 6.71
N ASP A 92 -4.66 6.22 7.75
CA ASP A 92 -5.91 6.97 7.90
C ASP A 92 -6.10 7.94 6.71
N LEU A 93 -5.04 8.58 6.23
CA LEU A 93 -5.05 9.41 5.03
C LEU A 93 -5.36 8.63 3.75
N ALA A 94 -4.78 7.44 3.58
CA ALA A 94 -5.09 6.57 2.45
C ALA A 94 -6.57 6.13 2.45
N THR A 95 -7.20 6.04 3.62
CA THR A 95 -8.61 5.68 3.75
C THR A 95 -9.58 6.84 3.50
N LEU A 96 -9.12 8.09 3.36
CA LEU A 96 -10.00 9.23 3.03
C LEU A 96 -10.82 9.00 1.77
N VAL A 97 -10.27 8.23 0.81
CA VAL A 97 -10.94 7.86 -0.43
C VAL A 97 -12.25 7.08 -0.22
N ASN A 98 -12.47 6.51 0.97
CA ASN A 98 -13.74 5.87 1.34
C ASN A 98 -14.92 6.85 1.42
N ALA A 99 -14.67 8.16 1.45
CA ALA A 99 -15.71 9.17 1.29
C ALA A 99 -16.35 9.14 -0.11
N SER A 100 -15.65 8.59 -1.11
CA SER A 100 -16.18 8.40 -2.47
C SER A 100 -17.09 7.18 -2.56
N GLU A 101 -18.00 7.17 -3.54
CA GLU A 101 -18.95 6.06 -3.73
C GLU A 101 -18.25 4.71 -4.00
N ALA A 102 -18.68 3.65 -3.30
CA ALA A 102 -18.30 2.29 -3.62
C ALA A 102 -19.15 1.78 -4.78
N LYS A 103 -18.55 1.71 -5.97
CA LYS A 103 -19.15 1.08 -7.14
C LYS A 103 -18.12 0.23 -7.87
N VAL A 104 -18.58 -0.86 -8.46
CA VAL A 104 -17.78 -1.59 -9.45
C VAL A 104 -17.75 -0.72 -10.71
N ASN A 105 -16.56 -0.39 -11.17
CA ASN A 105 -16.43 0.42 -12.37
C ASN A 105 -16.72 -0.48 -13.59
N THR A 106 -17.85 -0.23 -14.25
CA THR A 106 -18.29 -0.95 -15.45
C THR A 106 -18.34 0.03 -16.62
N GLY A 107 -17.67 -0.28 -17.73
CA GLY A 107 -17.74 0.52 -18.95
C GLY A 107 -16.55 0.32 -19.88
N ASP A 108 -16.65 0.84 -21.11
CA ASP A 108 -15.61 0.71 -22.14
C ASP A 108 -14.60 1.87 -22.14
N THR A 109 -14.81 2.87 -21.28
CA THR A 109 -13.98 4.07 -21.18
C THR A 109 -13.20 4.10 -19.87
N LEU A 110 -11.94 4.53 -19.93
CA LEU A 110 -11.13 4.72 -18.73
C LEU A 110 -11.68 5.86 -17.87
N PRO A 111 -11.88 5.64 -16.55
CA PRO A 111 -12.21 6.70 -15.61
C PRO A 111 -11.24 7.89 -15.63
N PRO A 112 -11.72 9.11 -15.33
CA PRO A 112 -10.87 10.27 -15.08
C PRO A 112 -9.77 10.01 -14.05
N LEU A 113 -8.74 10.84 -14.07
CA LEU A 113 -7.59 10.72 -13.15
C LEU A 113 -7.99 10.83 -11.68
N ASP A 114 -8.98 11.67 -11.39
CA ASP A 114 -9.53 11.98 -10.07
C ASP A 114 -10.85 11.25 -9.77
N ASP A 115 -11.17 10.18 -10.52
CA ASP A 115 -12.36 9.38 -10.23
C ASP A 115 -12.25 8.74 -8.84
N GLY A 116 -13.13 9.15 -7.92
CA GLY A 116 -13.09 8.72 -6.54
C GLY A 116 -13.44 7.26 -6.32
N SER A 117 -14.26 6.66 -7.19
CA SER A 117 -14.60 5.24 -7.09
C SER A 117 -13.44 4.36 -7.54
N GLU A 118 -12.76 4.73 -8.63
CA GLU A 118 -11.53 4.07 -9.08
C GLU A 118 -10.44 4.17 -8.00
N ALA A 119 -10.21 5.36 -7.43
CA ALA A 119 -9.26 5.55 -6.35
C ALA A 119 -9.61 4.70 -5.12
N ARG A 120 -10.91 4.62 -4.75
CA ARG A 120 -11.40 3.79 -3.64
C ARG A 120 -11.16 2.31 -3.91
N ASN A 121 -11.43 1.85 -5.12
CA ASN A 121 -11.24 0.46 -5.52
C ASN A 121 -9.75 0.05 -5.48
N ARG A 122 -8.83 0.93 -5.88
CA ARG A 122 -7.38 0.71 -5.73
C ARG A 122 -6.95 0.65 -4.26
N GLY A 123 -7.50 1.53 -3.42
CA GLY A 123 -7.32 1.46 -1.96
C GLY A 123 -7.80 0.13 -1.37
N TYR A 124 -8.95 -0.38 -1.82
CA TYR A 124 -9.48 -1.67 -1.41
C TYR A 124 -8.61 -2.85 -1.85
N ILE A 125 -8.11 -2.84 -3.10
CA ILE A 125 -7.16 -3.83 -3.62
C ILE A 125 -5.88 -3.85 -2.77
N PHE A 126 -5.35 -2.67 -2.45
CA PHE A 126 -4.16 -2.54 -1.62
C PHE A 126 -4.38 -3.07 -0.20
N ALA A 127 -5.51 -2.76 0.41
CA ALA A 127 -5.87 -3.27 1.74
C ALA A 127 -5.98 -4.80 1.74
N ALA A 128 -6.67 -5.37 0.75
CA ALA A 128 -6.78 -6.82 0.59
C ALA A 128 -5.41 -7.48 0.35
N LEU A 129 -4.55 -6.85 -0.45
CA LEU A 129 -3.19 -7.32 -0.71
C LEU A 129 -2.40 -7.46 0.61
N LEU A 130 -2.43 -6.44 1.47
CA LEU A 130 -1.74 -6.40 2.76
C LEU A 130 -2.35 -7.32 3.84
N SER A 131 -3.67 -7.43 3.91
CA SER A 131 -4.33 -8.22 4.97
C SER A 131 -4.23 -9.73 4.76
N GLY A 132 -3.97 -10.17 3.52
CA GLY A 132 -4.11 -11.57 3.15
C GLY A 132 -5.52 -11.95 2.67
N ASP A 133 -6.44 -10.98 2.60
CA ASP A 133 -7.80 -11.19 2.11
C ASP A 133 -7.85 -11.35 0.59
N TYR A 134 -8.89 -12.01 0.12
CA TYR A 134 -9.14 -12.24 -1.30
C TYR A 134 -10.33 -11.43 -1.77
N LEU A 135 -10.37 -11.14 -3.07
CA LEU A 135 -11.50 -10.46 -3.71
C LEU A 135 -12.50 -11.49 -4.25
N ASP A 136 -13.79 -11.23 -4.08
CA ASP A 136 -14.85 -12.04 -4.72
C ASP A 136 -15.03 -11.67 -6.20
N GLN A 137 -14.91 -10.38 -6.50
CA GLN A 137 -14.97 -9.82 -7.85
C GLN A 137 -13.92 -8.73 -8.02
N ASN A 138 -13.53 -8.46 -9.28
CA ASN A 138 -12.65 -7.36 -9.60
C ASN A 138 -13.47 -6.06 -9.66
N PRO A 139 -13.18 -5.07 -8.79
CA PRO A 139 -13.96 -3.84 -8.75
C PRO A 139 -13.55 -2.83 -9.84
N LEU A 140 -12.46 -3.09 -10.57
CA LEU A 140 -11.90 -2.16 -11.56
C LEU A 140 -12.39 -2.44 -12.98
N THR A 141 -12.45 -1.39 -13.78
CA THR A 141 -12.74 -1.50 -15.21
C THR A 141 -11.58 -2.18 -15.94
N PRO A 142 -11.83 -3.20 -16.77
CA PRO A 142 -10.82 -3.71 -17.70
C PRO A 142 -10.34 -2.60 -18.63
N ALA A 143 -9.03 -2.42 -18.80
CA ALA A 143 -8.52 -1.39 -19.69
C ALA A 143 -8.96 -1.64 -21.15
N PRO A 144 -9.38 -0.60 -21.91
CA PRO A 144 -9.78 -0.76 -23.29
C PRO A 144 -8.59 -1.20 -24.18
N ALA A 145 -8.92 -1.70 -25.37
CA ALA A 145 -7.92 -2.14 -26.34
C ALA A 145 -7.13 -0.97 -26.96
N GLN A 146 -7.73 0.22 -27.04
CA GLN A 146 -7.19 1.41 -27.68
C GLN A 146 -7.35 2.63 -26.78
N GLY A 147 -6.46 3.62 -26.94
CA GLY A 147 -6.40 4.82 -26.11
C GLY A 147 -4.96 5.19 -25.76
N ASP A 148 -4.80 6.05 -24.75
CA ASP A 148 -3.48 6.43 -24.25
C ASP A 148 -2.72 5.22 -23.71
N TYR A 149 -1.54 4.96 -24.29
CA TYR A 149 -0.76 3.76 -24.01
C TYR A 149 -0.37 3.63 -22.54
N HIS A 150 0.07 4.74 -21.92
CA HIS A 150 0.52 4.74 -20.54
C HIS A 150 -0.65 4.55 -19.57
N ARG A 151 -1.77 5.23 -19.81
CA ARG A 151 -2.99 5.10 -19.02
C ARG A 151 -3.60 3.69 -19.12
N ILE A 152 -3.58 3.09 -20.31
CA ILE A 152 -4.03 1.70 -20.49
C ILE A 152 -3.18 0.75 -19.65
N ARG A 153 -1.85 0.90 -19.67
CA ARG A 153 -0.95 0.02 -18.89
C ARG A 153 -1.12 0.21 -17.38
N GLU A 154 -1.32 1.44 -16.93
CA GLU A 154 -1.69 1.75 -15.55
C GLU A 154 -2.94 0.99 -15.11
N PHE A 155 -4.03 1.07 -15.89
CA PHE A 155 -5.25 0.34 -15.57
C PHE A 155 -5.07 -1.18 -15.63
N ARG A 156 -4.32 -1.69 -16.60
CA ARG A 156 -4.01 -3.13 -16.68
C ARG A 156 -3.25 -3.60 -15.46
N PHE A 157 -2.31 -2.80 -14.95
CA PHE A 157 -1.54 -3.15 -13.76
C PHE A 157 -2.47 -3.38 -12.56
N TRP A 158 -3.30 -2.39 -12.24
CA TRP A 158 -4.25 -2.48 -11.13
C TRP A 158 -5.29 -3.58 -11.35
N TYR A 159 -5.79 -3.73 -12.59
CA TYR A 159 -6.76 -4.77 -12.93
C TYR A 159 -6.18 -6.18 -12.73
N TYR A 160 -4.96 -6.46 -13.20
CA TYR A 160 -4.33 -7.77 -13.00
C TYR A 160 -3.89 -8.01 -11.56
N LEU A 161 -3.52 -6.97 -10.81
CA LEU A 161 -3.30 -7.07 -9.37
C LEU A 161 -4.59 -7.47 -8.64
N ALA A 162 -5.73 -6.91 -9.04
CA ALA A 162 -7.04 -7.31 -8.51
C ALA A 162 -7.41 -8.75 -8.92
N GLU A 163 -7.16 -9.15 -10.16
CA GLU A 163 -7.36 -10.55 -10.61
C GLU A 163 -6.49 -11.53 -9.81
N PHE A 164 -5.24 -11.17 -9.50
CA PHE A 164 -4.36 -11.96 -8.65
C PHE A 164 -5.02 -12.24 -7.28
N LEU A 165 -5.63 -11.21 -6.68
CA LEU A 165 -6.29 -11.32 -5.37
C LEU A 165 -7.59 -12.12 -5.41
N ARG A 166 -8.11 -12.51 -6.58
CA ARG A 166 -9.27 -13.41 -6.69
C ARG A 166 -8.88 -14.89 -6.63
N ILE A 167 -7.59 -15.21 -6.76
CA ILE A 167 -7.10 -16.59 -6.83
C ILE A 167 -7.00 -17.19 -5.43
N LYS A 168 -8.14 -17.68 -4.92
CA LYS A 168 -8.26 -18.39 -3.64
C LYS A 168 -7.68 -19.80 -3.75
N ASP A 169 -6.91 -20.23 -2.76
CA ASP A 169 -6.54 -21.64 -2.63
C ASP A 169 -7.80 -22.44 -2.27
N GLN A 170 -8.04 -23.53 -3.00
CA GLN A 170 -9.17 -24.42 -2.79
C GLN A 170 -8.69 -25.86 -2.68
N PRO A 171 -9.29 -26.69 -1.81
CA PRO A 171 -8.96 -28.10 -1.74
C PRO A 171 -9.10 -28.76 -3.12
N ASN A 172 -8.07 -29.49 -3.54
CA ASN A 172 -8.04 -30.25 -4.81
C ASN A 172 -8.04 -29.43 -6.11
N VAL A 173 -7.80 -28.11 -6.05
CA VAL A 173 -7.65 -27.28 -7.25
C VAL A 173 -6.24 -26.70 -7.30
N ASP A 174 -5.43 -27.14 -8.26
CA ASP A 174 -4.13 -26.54 -8.51
C ASP A 174 -4.29 -25.26 -9.34
N VAL A 175 -4.19 -24.12 -8.65
CA VAL A 175 -4.24 -22.77 -9.25
C VAL A 175 -2.85 -22.17 -9.48
N THR A 176 -1.78 -22.96 -9.30
CA THR A 176 -0.38 -22.45 -9.35
C THR A 176 -0.05 -21.85 -10.70
N ALA A 177 -0.30 -22.56 -11.80
CA ALA A 177 -0.04 -22.06 -13.15
C ALA A 177 -0.85 -20.79 -13.47
N HIS A 178 -2.10 -20.72 -12.99
CA HIS A 178 -2.95 -19.54 -13.19
C HIS A 178 -2.40 -18.32 -12.43
N ARG A 179 -1.93 -18.52 -11.20
CA ARG A 179 -1.31 -17.49 -10.36
C ARG A 179 0.00 -16.99 -10.96
N GLU A 180 0.86 -17.88 -11.42
CA GLU A 180 2.13 -17.53 -12.07
C GLU A 180 1.90 -16.73 -13.35
N ARG A 181 0.91 -17.12 -14.17
CA ARG A 181 0.53 -16.37 -15.36
C ARG A 181 0.08 -14.95 -15.02
N ILE A 182 -0.80 -14.76 -14.03
CA ILE A 182 -1.26 -13.42 -13.63
C ILE A 182 -0.10 -12.60 -13.06
N LEU A 183 0.75 -13.17 -12.20
CA LEU A 183 1.94 -12.47 -11.70
C LEU A 183 2.92 -12.08 -12.81
N GLY A 184 3.06 -12.91 -13.85
CA GLY A 184 3.80 -12.57 -15.07
C GLY A 184 3.25 -11.32 -15.75
N LEU A 185 1.93 -11.25 -15.93
CA LEU A 185 1.27 -10.06 -16.50
C LEU A 185 1.48 -8.81 -15.64
N VAL A 186 1.43 -8.93 -14.31
CA VAL A 186 1.73 -7.80 -13.40
C VAL A 186 3.19 -7.35 -13.54
N ARG A 187 4.15 -8.29 -13.61
CA ARG A 187 5.58 -7.99 -13.78
C ARG A 187 5.86 -7.26 -15.09
N GLU A 188 5.20 -7.65 -16.18
CA GLU A 188 5.33 -6.98 -17.48
C GLU A 188 4.87 -5.52 -17.44
N LEU A 189 4.03 -5.14 -16.47
CA LEU A 189 3.41 -3.82 -16.32
C LEU A 189 4.09 -2.95 -15.25
N LEU A 190 5.28 -3.33 -14.78
CA LEU A 190 6.04 -2.51 -13.82
C LEU A 190 6.50 -1.19 -14.44
N ASP A 191 6.85 -1.19 -15.74
CA ASP A 191 7.17 0.02 -16.52
C ASP A 191 8.25 0.92 -15.89
N GLY A 192 9.13 0.36 -15.05
CA GLY A 192 10.13 1.13 -14.28
C GLY A 192 9.51 2.06 -13.23
N ARG A 193 8.27 1.81 -12.81
CA ARG A 193 7.57 2.56 -11.76
C ARG A 193 7.85 1.91 -10.40
N GLU A 194 8.67 2.56 -9.58
CA GLU A 194 9.08 2.06 -8.25
C GLU A 194 7.89 1.65 -7.36
N ASN A 195 6.79 2.42 -7.35
CA ASN A 195 5.59 2.07 -6.57
C ASN A 195 4.91 0.77 -7.03
N ARG A 196 5.00 0.44 -8.33
CA ARG A 196 4.51 -0.83 -8.86
C ARG A 196 5.41 -1.99 -8.45
N ASP A 197 6.73 -1.77 -8.34
CA ASP A 197 7.68 -2.77 -7.82
C ASP A 197 7.35 -3.14 -6.37
N VAL A 198 6.94 -2.16 -5.55
CA VAL A 198 6.47 -2.39 -4.17
C VAL A 198 5.24 -3.29 -4.14
N LEU A 199 4.19 -2.92 -4.90
CA LEU A 199 2.94 -3.69 -4.96
C LEU A 199 3.15 -5.11 -5.52
N TYR A 200 3.98 -5.26 -6.56
CA TYR A 200 4.34 -6.56 -7.11
C TYR A 200 5.13 -7.40 -6.09
N SER A 201 6.07 -6.79 -5.36
CA SER A 201 6.83 -7.47 -4.31
C SER A 201 5.92 -7.97 -3.19
N PHE A 202 4.87 -7.22 -2.81
CA PHE A 202 3.85 -7.69 -1.86
C PHE A 202 3.14 -8.94 -2.38
N ALA A 203 2.74 -8.96 -3.65
CA ALA A 203 2.09 -10.11 -4.28
C ALA A 203 3.01 -11.34 -4.33
N VAL A 204 4.31 -11.15 -4.62
CA VAL A 204 5.33 -12.20 -4.59
C VAL A 204 5.51 -12.76 -3.19
N ILE A 205 5.71 -11.90 -2.18
CA ILE A 205 5.88 -12.32 -0.78
C ILE A 205 4.64 -13.11 -0.33
N ARG A 206 3.45 -12.58 -0.57
CA ARG A 206 2.19 -13.24 -0.21
C ARG A 206 2.05 -14.63 -0.84
N THR A 207 2.52 -14.80 -2.07
CA THR A 207 2.45 -16.08 -2.79
C THR A 207 3.46 -17.11 -2.30
N LEU A 208 4.67 -16.67 -1.97
CA LEU A 208 5.82 -17.55 -1.76
C LEU A 208 6.17 -17.76 -0.29
N ALA A 209 5.98 -16.75 0.56
CA ALA A 209 6.30 -16.85 2.00
C ALA A 209 5.67 -18.07 2.70
N PRO A 210 4.40 -18.46 2.47
CA PRO A 210 3.84 -19.67 3.11
C PRO A 210 4.47 -20.98 2.64
N LYS A 211 5.22 -20.99 1.52
CA LYS A 211 5.82 -22.20 0.94
C LYS A 211 7.20 -22.52 1.50
N PHE A 212 7.79 -21.62 2.30
CA PHE A 212 9.16 -21.74 2.81
C PHE A 212 9.20 -21.58 4.34
N PRO A 213 10.17 -22.22 5.01
CA PRO A 213 10.33 -22.05 6.46
C PRO A 213 10.81 -20.63 6.80
N PRO A 214 10.63 -20.15 8.05
CA PRO A 214 10.97 -18.78 8.44
C PRO A 214 12.45 -18.41 8.22
N ASP A 215 13.33 -19.40 8.32
CA ASP A 215 14.78 -19.31 8.21
C ASP A 215 15.31 -19.68 6.81
N PHE A 216 14.44 -19.72 5.78
CA PHE A 216 14.81 -20.14 4.43
C PHE A 216 16.01 -19.37 3.84
N GLU A 217 16.23 -18.12 4.28
CA GLU A 217 17.34 -17.28 3.83
C GLU A 217 18.71 -17.87 4.19
N SER A 218 18.80 -18.66 5.26
CA SER A 218 20.05 -19.34 5.70
C SER A 218 20.58 -20.37 4.70
N THR A 219 19.74 -20.80 3.77
CA THR A 219 20.03 -21.86 2.80
C THR A 219 19.96 -21.33 1.37
N LEU A 220 20.15 -20.02 1.17
CA LEU A 220 20.22 -19.41 -0.15
C LEU A 220 21.61 -19.65 -0.80
N PRO A 221 21.67 -19.88 -2.12
CA PRO A 221 22.93 -19.90 -2.83
C PRO A 221 23.58 -18.51 -2.90
N PRO A 222 24.90 -18.40 -3.10
CA PRO A 222 25.60 -17.11 -3.25
C PRO A 222 25.12 -16.27 -4.44
N HIS A 223 24.62 -16.93 -5.50
CA HIS A 223 24.04 -16.28 -6.67
C HIS A 223 22.56 -16.63 -6.75
N LEU A 224 21.73 -15.60 -6.74
CA LEU A 224 20.28 -15.74 -6.81
C LEU A 224 19.84 -15.88 -8.27
N ASP A 225 18.98 -16.86 -8.52
CA ASP A 225 18.36 -17.10 -9.82
C ASP A 225 16.92 -16.58 -9.80
N GLU A 226 16.54 -15.69 -10.73
CA GLU A 226 15.18 -15.14 -10.78
C GLU A 226 14.10 -16.21 -11.08
N SER A 227 14.50 -17.34 -11.67
CA SER A 227 13.60 -18.46 -11.94
C SER A 227 13.34 -19.34 -10.70
N ASP A 228 14.22 -19.27 -9.69
CA ASP A 228 14.05 -19.99 -8.42
C ASP A 228 13.06 -19.23 -7.50
N PRO A 229 11.92 -19.84 -7.12
CA PRO A 229 10.94 -19.19 -6.24
C PRO A 229 11.54 -18.75 -4.89
N LYS A 230 12.53 -19.46 -4.37
CA LYS A 230 13.16 -19.12 -3.10
C LYS A 230 14.01 -17.85 -3.22
N SER A 231 14.82 -17.77 -4.26
CA SER A 231 15.57 -16.57 -4.65
C SER A 231 14.65 -15.38 -4.91
N LYS A 232 13.54 -15.58 -5.63
CA LYS A 232 12.53 -14.55 -5.90
C LYS A 232 11.89 -14.00 -4.61
N LEU A 233 11.56 -14.87 -3.66
CA LEU A 233 11.06 -14.45 -2.34
C LEU A 233 12.11 -13.65 -1.57
N ALA A 234 13.37 -14.07 -1.58
CA ALA A 234 14.46 -13.36 -0.89
C ALA A 234 14.65 -11.94 -1.44
N VAL A 235 14.65 -11.78 -2.77
CA VAL A 235 14.76 -10.46 -3.43
C VAL A 235 13.59 -9.56 -3.05
N ALA A 236 12.35 -10.07 -3.12
CA ALA A 236 11.17 -9.28 -2.78
C ALA A 236 11.15 -8.88 -1.29
N ARG A 237 11.50 -9.79 -0.37
CA ARG A 237 11.60 -9.49 1.06
C ARG A 237 12.63 -8.42 1.34
N LYS A 238 13.84 -8.57 0.79
CA LYS A 238 14.92 -7.60 0.96
C LYS A 238 14.51 -6.23 0.42
N PHE A 239 13.95 -6.17 -0.78
CA PHE A 239 13.47 -4.92 -1.38
C PHE A 239 12.48 -4.19 -0.46
N ILE A 240 11.46 -4.90 0.05
CA ILE A 240 10.48 -4.30 0.96
C ILE A 240 11.08 -3.90 2.32
N GLN A 241 12.03 -4.67 2.85
CA GLN A 241 12.75 -4.30 4.07
C GLN A 241 13.58 -3.02 3.86
N ASP A 242 14.27 -2.90 2.72
CA ASP A 242 15.07 -1.73 2.37
C ASP A 242 14.17 -0.49 2.18
N GLU A 243 13.04 -0.62 1.49
CA GLU A 243 12.04 0.45 1.33
C GLU A 243 11.42 0.90 2.67
N SER A 244 11.36 0.02 3.67
CA SER A 244 10.85 0.39 5.00
C SER A 244 11.84 1.21 5.84
N GLN A 245 13.11 1.31 5.44
CA GLN A 245 14.13 2.04 6.20
C GLN A 245 14.04 3.55 6.00
N VAL A 246 14.44 4.31 7.04
CA VAL A 246 14.48 5.78 7.00
C VAL A 246 15.47 6.31 5.97
N THR A 247 16.55 5.56 5.69
CA THR A 247 17.59 5.93 4.72
C THR A 247 17.24 5.63 3.27
N GLY A 248 16.10 4.98 3.00
CA GLY A 248 15.63 4.75 1.63
C GLY A 248 15.15 6.06 1.02
N GLY A 249 15.59 6.37 -0.21
CA GLY A 249 15.20 7.57 -0.97
C GLY A 249 13.73 7.62 -1.40
N THR A 250 12.87 6.86 -0.73
CA THR A 250 11.46 6.67 -1.02
C THR A 250 10.59 7.67 -0.28
N THR A 251 9.32 7.78 -0.69
CA THR A 251 8.36 8.68 -0.04
C THR A 251 7.96 8.17 1.34
N ASN A 252 7.49 9.06 2.22
CA ASN A 252 6.97 8.64 3.54
C ASN A 252 5.82 7.63 3.41
N VAL A 253 5.00 7.75 2.36
CA VAL A 253 3.88 6.83 2.08
C VAL A 253 4.40 5.42 1.79
N VAL A 254 5.33 5.30 0.83
CA VAL A 254 5.93 4.00 0.48
C VAL A 254 6.65 3.40 1.68
N ARG A 255 7.43 4.20 2.42
CA ARG A 255 8.13 3.73 3.61
C ARG A 255 7.18 3.09 4.62
N ARG A 256 6.06 3.76 4.95
CA ARG A 256 5.09 3.25 5.93
C ARG A 256 4.29 2.06 5.42
N PHE A 257 4.00 2.00 4.12
CA PHE A 257 3.36 0.84 3.49
C PHE A 257 4.30 -0.38 3.41
N SER A 258 5.58 -0.17 3.13
CA SER A 258 6.60 -1.23 3.17
C SER A 258 6.81 -1.72 4.60
N GLU A 259 6.83 -0.82 5.59
CA GLU A 259 6.87 -1.21 7.01
C GLU A 259 5.66 -2.03 7.43
N LEU A 260 4.46 -1.68 6.95
CA LEU A 260 3.24 -2.48 7.11
C LEU A 260 3.42 -3.90 6.58
N ALA A 261 3.94 -4.04 5.37
CA ALA A 261 4.18 -5.33 4.75
C ALA A 261 5.27 -6.15 5.47
N VAL A 262 6.33 -5.51 5.96
CA VAL A 262 7.34 -6.17 6.81
C VAL A 262 6.67 -6.78 8.05
N ARG A 263 5.80 -6.02 8.73
CA ARG A 263 5.07 -6.51 9.91
C ARG A 263 4.05 -7.60 9.56
N ALA A 264 3.36 -7.49 8.42
CA ALA A 264 2.32 -8.42 8.00
C ALA A 264 2.89 -9.77 7.49
N PHE A 265 4.03 -9.74 6.79
CA PHE A 265 4.52 -10.88 6.03
C PHE A 265 5.89 -11.42 6.44
N ILE A 266 6.76 -10.59 7.01
CA ILE A 266 8.19 -10.92 7.19
C ILE A 266 8.53 -11.20 8.66
N LEU A 267 8.13 -10.30 9.56
CA LEU A 267 8.26 -10.50 11.00
C LEU A 267 7.31 -11.62 11.47
N PRO A 268 7.64 -12.36 12.55
CA PRO A 268 7.16 -13.72 12.73
C PRO A 268 5.63 -13.80 12.83
N GLY A 269 4.99 -14.26 11.74
CA GLY A 269 3.66 -14.85 11.74
C GLY A 269 2.46 -13.93 11.51
N GLY A 270 2.64 -12.69 11.05
CA GLY A 270 1.61 -11.65 11.02
C GLY A 270 0.22 -12.06 10.52
N ASN A 271 0.07 -12.52 9.26
CA ASN A 271 -1.27 -12.82 8.72
C ASN A 271 -1.35 -13.98 7.71
N ILE A 272 -0.24 -14.60 7.34
CA ILE A 272 -0.29 -15.72 6.38
C ILE A 272 -0.46 -17.01 7.19
N GLN A 273 -1.68 -17.57 7.19
CA GLN A 273 -1.90 -18.92 7.68
C GLN A 273 -0.93 -19.86 6.96
N ARG A 274 0.05 -20.37 7.70
CA ARG A 274 0.92 -21.43 7.21
C ARG A 274 0.04 -22.67 7.10
N ILE A 275 -0.23 -23.14 5.89
CA ILE A 275 -0.87 -24.44 5.70
C ILE A 275 0.10 -25.46 6.30
N GLN A 276 -0.19 -25.93 7.52
CA GLN A 276 0.50 -27.07 8.09
C GLN A 276 -0.07 -28.32 7.43
N GLY A 277 0.79 -29.05 6.71
CA GLY A 277 0.74 -30.50 6.45
C GLY A 277 -0.57 -31.07 5.93
#